data_AF-A0A653CP63-F1
#
_entry.id   AF-A0A653CP63-F1
#
_cell.length_a   1.000
_cell.length_b   1.000
_cell.length_c   1.000
_cell.angle_alpha   90.00
_cell.angle_beta   90.00
_cell.angle_gamma   90.00
#
_symmetry.space_group_name_H-M   'P 1'
#
loop_
_entity.id
_entity.type
_entity.pdbx_description
1 polymer ?
#
loop_
_entity_poly.entity_id
_entity_poly.type
_entity_poly.pdbx_seq_one_letter_code
_entity_poly.pdbx_strand_id
1 'polypeptide(L)'
;MQFARMVKILLLLLAINKLEGAKILGFFPNLGYSQFLLGDALMSELATRGHEVTMISSFLPKEDRYRTVLLNISKPECFFACYLV
;
A
#
# COMPACT_ATOMS: atom_id res chain seq x y z
N MET A 1 -9.19 -16.60 -42.95
CA MET A 1 -9.09 -16.98 -41.51
C MET A 1 -8.15 -16.08 -40.68
N GLN A 2 -7.55 -15.02 -41.23
CA GLN A 2 -6.67 -14.08 -40.49
C GLN A 2 -7.43 -13.07 -39.63
N PHE A 3 -8.62 -12.63 -40.07
CA PHE A 3 -9.46 -11.66 -39.36
C PHE A 3 -9.85 -12.10 -37.95
N ALA A 4 -10.17 -13.38 -37.76
CA ALA A 4 -10.53 -13.93 -36.45
C ALA A 4 -9.38 -13.87 -35.43
N ARG A 5 -8.11 -13.93 -35.89
CA ARG A 5 -6.93 -13.78 -35.02
C ARG A 5 -6.78 -12.32 -34.55
N MET A 6 -6.96 -11.38 -35.46
CA MET A 6 -6.88 -9.94 -35.15
C MET A 6 -7.95 -9.51 -34.15
N VAL A 7 -9.19 -9.98 -34.33
CA VAL A 7 -10.30 -9.68 -33.42
C VAL A 7 -10.05 -10.22 -32.01
N LYS A 8 -9.47 -11.43 -31.88
CA LYS A 8 -9.08 -11.99 -30.58
C LYS A 8 -8.01 -11.17 -29.86
N ILE A 9 -7.00 -10.68 -30.59
CA ILE A 9 -5.94 -9.84 -30.02
C ILE A 9 -6.52 -8.49 -29.56
N LEU A 10 -7.41 -7.90 -30.35
CA LEU A 10 -8.09 -6.65 -29.99
C LEU A 10 -8.94 -6.82 -28.72
N LEU A 11 -9.72 -7.91 -28.63
CA LEU A 11 -10.48 -8.27 -27.43
C LEU A 11 -9.60 -8.46 -26.19
N LEU A 12 -8.43 -9.07 -26.35
CA LEU A 12 -7.47 -9.26 -25.26
C LEU A 12 -6.92 -7.91 -24.74
N LEU A 13 -6.54 -7.01 -25.65
CA LEU A 13 -6.05 -5.67 -25.30
C LEU A 13 -7.12 -4.83 -24.56
N LEU A 14 -8.37 -4.93 -24.97
CA LEU A 14 -9.50 -4.28 -24.30
C LEU A 14 -9.74 -4.83 -22.90
N ALA A 15 -9.56 -6.14 -22.69
CA ALA A 15 -9.72 -6.78 -21.39
C ALA A 15 -8.66 -6.33 -20.38
N ILE A 16 -7.40 -6.19 -20.81
CA ILE A 16 -6.28 -5.81 -19.92
C ILE A 16 -6.42 -4.37 -19.43
N ASN A 17 -6.96 -3.46 -20.25
CA ASN A 17 -7.20 -2.07 -19.86
C ASN A 17 -8.28 -1.90 -18.77
N LYS A 18 -9.11 -2.93 -18.53
CA LYS A 18 -10.13 -2.92 -17.49
C LYS A 18 -9.69 -3.55 -16.17
N LEU A 19 -8.46 -4.04 -16.06
CA LEU A 19 -7.96 -4.48 -14.77
C LEU A 19 -7.66 -3.26 -13.91
N GLU A 20 -8.56 -2.98 -12.96
CA GLU A 20 -8.26 -2.12 -11.83
C GLU A 20 -7.13 -2.78 -11.02
N GLY A 21 -6.07 -2.01 -10.74
CA GLY A 21 -4.93 -2.49 -9.95
C GLY A 21 -5.37 -2.96 -8.56
N ALA A 22 -4.69 -3.96 -8.01
CA ALA A 22 -5.05 -4.49 -6.69
C ALA A 22 -4.97 -3.36 -5.64
N LYS A 23 -6.09 -3.12 -4.96
CA LYS A 23 -6.20 -2.15 -3.86
C LYS A 23 -5.73 -2.80 -2.56
N ILE A 24 -4.56 -2.41 -2.09
CA ILE A 24 -3.89 -3.04 -0.94
C ILE A 24 -4.07 -2.16 0.29
N LEU A 25 -4.61 -2.74 1.38
CA LEU A 25 -4.73 -2.09 2.68
C LEU A 25 -3.65 -2.61 3.63
N GLY A 26 -2.71 -1.75 4.02
CA GLY A 26 -1.71 -2.01 5.04
C GLY A 26 -2.20 -1.59 6.42
N PHE A 27 -2.53 -2.55 7.28
CA PHE A 27 -2.86 -2.31 8.67
C PHE A 27 -1.80 -2.94 9.57
N PHE A 28 -1.05 -2.11 10.30
CA PHE A 28 -0.02 -2.56 11.23
C PHE A 28 -0.43 -2.15 12.65
N PRO A 29 -0.92 -3.08 13.48
CA PRO A 29 -1.47 -2.76 14.79
C PRO A 29 -0.43 -2.32 15.83
N ASN A 30 0.86 -2.38 15.50
CA ASN A 30 1.94 -2.00 16.40
C ASN A 30 2.35 -0.54 16.19
N LEU A 31 2.27 0.25 17.26
CA LEU A 31 2.51 1.70 17.28
C LEU A 31 4.00 2.07 17.48
N GLY A 32 4.91 1.12 17.27
CA GLY A 32 6.34 1.35 17.34
C GLY A 32 6.88 1.94 16.04
N TYR A 33 7.75 2.96 16.14
CA TYR A 33 8.40 3.56 14.97
C TYR A 33 9.19 2.55 14.13
N SER A 34 9.83 1.56 14.77
CA SER A 34 10.54 0.48 14.07
C SER A 34 9.63 -0.37 13.18
N GLN A 35 8.42 -0.67 13.65
CA GLN A 35 7.45 -1.46 12.90
C GLN A 35 6.75 -0.61 11.83
N PHE A 36 6.54 0.68 12.12
CA PHE A 36 6.10 1.65 11.12
C PHE A 36 7.09 1.74 9.95
N LEU A 37 8.39 1.84 10.22
CA LEU A 37 9.42 1.93 9.18
C LEU A 37 9.42 0.72 8.24
N LEU A 38 9.19 -0.48 8.79
CA LEU A 38 9.07 -1.71 8.01
C LEU A 38 7.82 -1.69 7.11
N GLY A 39 6.69 -1.23 7.66
CA GLY A 39 5.46 -1.05 6.90
C GLY A 39 5.57 0.01 5.80
N ASP A 40 6.17 1.16 6.10
CA ASP A 40 6.41 2.26 5.17
C ASP A 40 7.27 1.80 3.98
N ALA A 41 8.37 1.09 4.24
CA ALA A 41 9.21 0.52 3.19
C ALA A 41 8.42 -0.42 2.26
N LEU A 42 7.60 -1.31 2.81
CA LEU A 42 6.80 -2.25 2.02
C LEU A 42 5.72 -1.54 1.19
N MET A 43 4.99 -0.60 1.81
CA MET A 43 3.89 0.13 1.16
C MET A 43 4.43 1.09 0.07
N SER A 44 5.59 1.69 0.30
CA SER A 44 6.31 2.52 -0.66
C SER A 44 6.73 1.76 -1.92
N GLU A 45 7.27 0.55 -1.77
CA GLU A 45 7.64 -0.31 -2.91
C GLU A 45 6.41 -0.77 -3.71
N LEU A 46 5.32 -1.14 -3.02
CA LEU A 46 4.07 -1.52 -3.68
C LEU A 46 3.45 -0.36 -4.47
N ALA A 47 3.45 0.83 -3.88
CA ALA A 47 2.96 2.04 -4.53
C ALA A 47 3.82 2.42 -5.74
N THR A 48 5.15 2.28 -5.64
CA THR A 48 6.09 2.53 -6.74
C THR A 48 5.84 1.58 -7.93
N ARG A 49 5.37 0.36 -7.66
CA ARG A 49 4.96 -0.61 -8.70
C ARG A 49 3.58 -0.32 -9.30
N GLY A 50 2.91 0.77 -8.91
CA GLY A 50 1.62 1.19 -9.45
C GLY A 50 0.41 0.55 -8.77
N HIS A 51 0.57 -0.06 -7.59
CA HIS A 51 -0.56 -0.55 -6.81
C HIS A 51 -1.20 0.59 -6.01
N GLU A 52 -2.53 0.60 -5.89
CA GLU A 52 -3.22 1.55 -5.03
C GLU A 52 -3.12 1.06 -3.58
N VAL A 53 -2.23 1.68 -2.80
CA VAL A 53 -1.95 1.28 -1.43
C VAL A 53 -2.49 2.31 -0.45
N THR A 54 -3.16 1.84 0.59
CA THR A 54 -3.59 2.65 1.73
C THR A 54 -3.00 2.07 3.02
N MET A 55 -2.29 2.88 3.80
CA MET A 55 -1.75 2.48 5.09
C MET A 55 -2.44 3.22 6.21
N ILE A 56 -2.81 2.50 7.26
CA ILE A 56 -3.33 3.08 8.49
C ILE A 56 -2.19 3.14 9.50
N SER A 57 -1.82 4.34 9.95
CA SER A 57 -0.70 4.56 10.87
C SER A 57 -0.92 5.81 11.72
N SER A 58 -0.25 5.89 12.88
CA SER A 58 -0.16 7.11 13.68
C SER A 58 0.99 8.03 13.27
N PHE A 59 1.86 7.58 12.36
CA PHE A 59 3.02 8.32 11.86
C PHE A 59 2.83 8.67 10.38
N LEU A 60 3.34 9.83 9.99
CA LEU A 60 3.40 10.25 8.60
C LEU A 60 4.61 9.62 7.90
N PRO A 61 4.43 9.08 6.68
CA PRO A 61 5.57 8.68 5.86
C PRO A 61 6.39 9.90 5.47
N LYS A 62 7.66 9.66 5.15
CA LYS A 62 8.55 10.73 4.67
C LYS A 62 8.17 11.23 3.28
N GLU A 63 7.58 10.37 2.47
CA GLU A 63 7.17 10.66 1.10
C GLU A 63 5.72 10.19 0.88
N ASP A 64 4.92 11.03 0.23
CA ASP A 64 3.50 10.76 -0.06
C ASP A 64 3.33 9.82 -1.27
N ARG A 65 3.96 8.64 -1.21
CA ARG A 65 3.86 7.63 -2.28
C ARG A 65 2.58 6.80 -2.19
N TYR A 66 1.99 6.68 -1.00
CA TYR A 66 0.78 5.91 -0.75
C TYR A 66 -0.19 6.71 0.14
N ARG A 67 -1.46 6.33 0.14
CA ARG A 67 -2.48 7.02 0.94
C ARG A 67 -2.31 6.66 2.41
N THR A 68 -2.13 7.63 3.28
CA THR A 68 -2.06 7.39 4.73
C THR A 68 -3.35 7.83 5.41
N VAL A 69 -3.90 6.95 6.26
CA VAL A 69 -5.00 7.29 7.18
C VAL A 69 -4.38 7.44 8.56
N LEU A 70 -4.35 8.68 9.05
CA LEU A 70 -3.82 9.00 10.36
C LEU A 70 -4.81 8.58 11.45
N LEU A 71 -4.40 7.62 12.28
CA LEU A 71 -5.11 7.35 13.51
C LEU A 71 -4.62 8.32 14.58
N ASN A 72 -5.48 9.27 14.95
CA ASN A 72 -5.30 10.12 16.12
C ASN A 72 -5.55 9.30 17.40
N ILE A 73 -4.73 8.26 17.60
CA ILE A 73 -4.68 7.56 18.87
C ILE A 73 -3.80 8.42 19.76
N SER A 74 -4.42 9.06 20.75
CA SER A 74 -3.73 9.69 21.88
C SER A 74 -2.55 8.81 22.30
N LYS A 75 -1.33 9.36 22.20
CA LYS A 75 -0.04 8.70 22.45
C LYS A 75 -0.16 7.56 23.47
N PRO A 76 0.19 6.31 23.11
CA PRO A 76 0.54 5.35 24.13
C PRO A 76 1.96 5.69 24.56
N GLU A 77 2.07 6.40 25.67
CA GLU A 77 3.30 6.53 26.46
C GLU A 77 3.86 5.15 26.88
N CYS A 78 3.16 4.05 26.57
CA CYS A 78 3.54 2.66 26.82
C CYS A 78 4.60 2.07 25.87
N PHE A 79 4.92 2.68 24.72
CA PHE A 79 5.92 2.06 23.81
C PHE A 79 7.39 2.27 24.25
N PHE A 80 7.66 3.31 25.06
CA PHE A 80 8.98 3.50 25.67
C PHE A 80 9.30 2.41 26.72
N ALA A 81 8.28 1.73 27.26
CA ALA A 81 8.47 0.68 28.26
C ALA A 81 9.11 -0.61 27.68
N CYS A 82 8.97 -0.88 26.38
CA CYS A 82 9.57 -2.07 25.76
C CYS A 82 11.03 -1.89 25.30
N TYR A 83 11.56 -0.65 25.24
CA TYR A 83 12.96 -0.39 24.88
C TYR A 83 13.87 -0.28 26.11
N LEU A 84 13.31 -0.49 27.31
CA LEU A 84 13.98 -0.34 28.60
C LEU A 84 13.81 -1.60 29.48
N VAL A 85 13.83 -2.78 28.85
CA VAL A 85 14.03 -4.09 29.50
C VAL A 85 15.23 -4.77 28.87
#